data_AF-A0A956LDM2-F1
#
_entry.id   AF-A0A956LDM2-F1
#
_cell.length_a   1.000
_cell.length_b   1.000
_cell.length_c   1.000
_cell.angle_alpha   90.00
_cell.angle_beta   90.00
_cell.angle_gamma   90.00
#
_symmetry.space_group_name_H-M   'P 1'
#
loop_
_entity.id
_entity.type
_entity.pdbx_description
1 polymer ?
#
loop_
_entity_poly.entity_id
_entity_poly.type
_entity_poly.pdbx_seq_one_letter_code
_entity_poly.pdbx_strand_id
1 'polypeptide(L)'
;MSVAPVVSPARAWDALARADERVDQHDPRRRSLNPAGGRARSLVLVHRQALRAVSLPPERARELSDALAEGLVALAGAQLDNFPENLFWDFDYLAVAVVRDALRAEERAAAELRARFAQMVRLHERYGRHTPINFRYVHDFTYGFDWAKWVGRDPTTRARVGPYDRAFLQHMERRGAELLELIASNDSEYPTLTDERPRNPFGFSREPDPEALLHTALARDGLVPVEVWRVDARPDPTPDYTALRAARARALGLALDDGAAC
;
A
#
# COMPACT_ATOMS: atom_id res chain seq x y z
N MET A 1 7.68 -20.64 -26.09
CA MET A 1 7.64 -19.34 -26.79
C MET A 1 8.39 -18.34 -25.93
N SER A 2 9.50 -17.79 -26.42
CA SER A 2 10.33 -16.82 -25.69
C SER A 2 9.72 -15.42 -25.86
N VAL A 3 9.23 -14.83 -24.77
CA VAL A 3 8.77 -13.43 -24.75
C VAL A 3 10.01 -12.55 -24.82
N ALA A 4 10.09 -11.67 -25.82
CA ALA A 4 11.20 -10.72 -25.94
C ALA A 4 11.24 -9.81 -24.68
N PRO A 5 12.42 -9.53 -24.11
CA PRO A 5 12.51 -8.67 -22.95
C PRO A 5 12.03 -7.26 -23.32
N VAL A 6 11.12 -6.71 -22.52
CA VAL A 6 10.78 -5.28 -22.57
C VAL A 6 12.05 -4.52 -22.20
N VAL A 7 12.71 -3.92 -23.20
CA VAL A 7 13.89 -3.08 -22.98
C VAL A 7 13.40 -1.76 -22.39
N SER A 8 13.41 -1.66 -21.06
CA SER A 8 13.20 -0.39 -20.36
C SER A 8 14.37 0.56 -20.69
N PRO A 9 14.12 1.86 -20.92
CA PRO A 9 15.20 2.83 -21.13
C PRO A 9 16.13 2.87 -19.91
N ALA A 10 17.45 3.04 -20.15
CA ALA A 10 18.46 3.16 -19.08
C ALA A 10 18.05 4.17 -17.99
N ARG A 11 17.44 5.30 -18.40
CA ARG A 11 16.95 6.35 -17.49
C ARG A 11 15.91 5.87 -16.47
N ALA A 12 14.99 4.98 -16.87
CA ALA A 12 13.95 4.47 -15.98
C ALA A 12 14.52 3.52 -14.92
N TRP A 13 15.50 2.69 -15.29
CA TRP A 13 16.20 1.82 -14.35
C TRP A 13 17.08 2.60 -13.39
N ASP A 14 17.78 3.63 -13.86
CA ASP A 14 18.58 4.48 -13.00
C ASP A 14 17.70 5.21 -11.96
N ALA A 15 16.49 5.63 -12.34
CA ALA A 15 15.55 6.27 -11.42
C ALA A 15 15.05 5.29 -10.35
N LEU A 16 14.69 4.06 -10.74
CA LEU A 16 14.29 3.00 -9.81
C LEU A 16 15.42 2.61 -8.86
N ALA A 17 16.65 2.48 -9.37
CA ALA A 17 17.83 2.16 -8.56
C ALA A 17 18.12 3.26 -7.52
N ARG A 18 18.04 4.55 -7.91
CA ARG A 18 18.15 5.65 -6.95
C ARG A 18 17.03 5.66 -5.91
N ALA A 19 15.81 5.30 -6.28
CA ALA A 19 14.72 5.16 -5.33
C ALA A 19 14.95 3.98 -4.36
N ASP A 20 15.45 2.85 -4.87
CA ASP A 20 15.90 1.72 -4.05
C ASP A 20 16.99 2.14 -3.05
N GLU A 21 17.98 2.93 -3.48
CA GLU A 21 19.03 3.47 -2.60
C GLU A 21 18.45 4.36 -1.48
N ARG A 22 17.48 5.23 -1.81
CA ARG A 22 16.79 6.06 -0.80
C ARG A 22 16.06 5.22 0.23
N VAL A 23 15.37 4.16 -0.22
CA VAL A 23 14.70 3.21 0.70
C VAL A 23 15.71 2.49 1.58
N ASP A 24 16.86 2.08 1.04
CA ASP A 24 17.90 1.39 1.82
C ASP A 24 18.63 2.31 2.80
N GLN A 25 18.81 3.59 2.45
CA GLN A 25 19.34 4.59 3.37
C GLN A 25 18.37 4.83 4.54
N HIS A 26 17.07 4.73 4.28
CA HIS A 26 16.02 4.91 5.28
C HIS A 26 15.81 3.67 6.16
N ASP A 27 15.60 2.50 5.57
CA ASP A 27 15.55 1.19 6.24
C ASP A 27 16.52 0.22 5.54
N PRO A 28 17.75 0.05 6.08
CA PRO A 28 18.74 -0.86 5.52
C PRO A 28 18.28 -2.33 5.46
N ARG A 29 17.29 -2.71 6.27
CA ARG A 29 16.71 -4.05 6.26
C ARG A 29 15.66 -4.21 5.18
N ARG A 30 15.05 -3.10 4.73
CA ARG A 30 13.96 -3.03 3.74
C ARG A 30 12.98 -4.18 3.96
N ARG A 31 12.34 -4.21 5.13
CA ARG A 31 11.60 -5.39 5.57
C ARG A 31 10.44 -5.70 4.62
N SER A 32 10.13 -7.00 4.54
CA SER A 32 8.96 -7.55 3.86
C SER A 32 8.08 -8.25 4.88
N LEU A 33 6.77 -8.29 4.61
CA LEU A 33 5.86 -9.19 5.32
C LEU A 33 5.89 -10.63 4.81
N ASN A 34 6.70 -10.95 3.80
CA ASN A 34 6.88 -12.30 3.32
C ASN A 34 7.33 -13.26 4.45
N PRO A 35 6.51 -14.26 4.85
CA PRO A 35 6.87 -15.19 5.91
C PRO A 35 8.11 -16.05 5.61
N ALA A 36 8.47 -16.19 4.33
CA ALA A 36 9.61 -16.98 3.89
C ALA A 36 10.96 -16.25 3.95
N GLY A 37 11.01 -14.95 4.25
CA GLY A 37 12.28 -14.23 4.38
C GLY A 37 12.24 -12.72 4.12
N GLY A 38 13.09 -11.99 4.85
CA GLY A 38 12.80 -10.66 5.39
C GLY A 38 13.31 -9.42 4.65
N ARG A 39 13.44 -9.46 3.32
CA ARG A 39 13.68 -8.23 2.53
C ARG A 39 12.71 -8.12 1.37
N ALA A 40 12.08 -6.96 1.23
CA ALA A 40 11.19 -6.68 0.10
C ALA A 40 11.99 -6.62 -1.20
N ARG A 41 11.35 -6.98 -2.31
CA ARG A 41 12.00 -6.89 -3.63
C ARG A 41 12.33 -5.44 -3.94
N SER A 42 13.38 -5.26 -4.74
CA SER A 42 13.73 -3.92 -5.19
C SER A 42 12.73 -3.39 -6.21
N LEU A 43 12.58 -2.07 -6.28
CA LEU A 43 11.69 -1.42 -7.23
C LEU A 43 12.07 -1.81 -8.68
N VAL A 44 13.36 -1.99 -8.97
CA VAL A 44 13.84 -2.56 -10.24
C VAL A 44 13.28 -3.97 -10.48
N LEU A 45 13.29 -4.85 -9.46
CA LEU A 45 12.76 -6.21 -9.59
C LEU A 45 11.23 -6.24 -9.67
N VAL A 46 10.54 -5.42 -8.87
CA VAL A 46 9.08 -5.24 -8.90
C VAL A 46 8.64 -4.79 -10.29
N HIS A 47 9.30 -3.77 -10.84
CA HIS A 47 9.06 -3.26 -12.20
C HIS A 47 9.17 -4.35 -13.26
N ARG A 48 10.29 -5.09 -13.25
CA ARG A 48 10.53 -6.20 -14.19
C ARG A 48 9.48 -7.29 -14.07
N GLN A 49 9.09 -7.64 -12.85
CA GLN A 49 8.10 -8.69 -12.61
C GLN A 49 6.71 -8.29 -13.08
N ALA A 50 6.29 -7.05 -12.83
CA ALA A 50 5.00 -6.54 -13.27
C ALA A 50 4.85 -6.52 -14.80
N LEU A 51 5.95 -6.33 -15.55
CA LEU A 51 5.95 -6.31 -17.01
C LEU A 51 6.20 -7.68 -17.65
N ARG A 52 6.62 -8.70 -16.89
CA ARG A 52 7.07 -10.00 -17.43
C ARG A 52 6.01 -10.72 -18.29
N ALA A 53 4.74 -10.56 -17.94
CA ALA A 53 3.62 -11.20 -18.63
C ALA A 53 2.90 -10.27 -19.63
N VAL A 54 3.39 -9.05 -19.83
CA VAL A 54 2.78 -8.07 -20.71
C VAL A 54 3.22 -8.32 -22.15
N SER A 55 2.25 -8.58 -23.02
CA SER A 55 2.47 -8.72 -24.45
C SER A 55 1.89 -7.51 -25.17
N LEU A 56 2.76 -6.54 -25.49
CA LEU A 56 2.39 -5.30 -26.21
C LEU A 56 3.38 -5.03 -27.35
N PRO A 57 2.99 -4.24 -28.37
CA PRO A 57 3.92 -3.67 -29.34
C PRO A 57 5.08 -2.91 -28.63
N PRO A 58 6.30 -2.91 -29.18
CA PRO A 58 7.48 -2.36 -28.50
C PRO A 58 7.34 -0.92 -27.99
N GLU A 59 6.69 -0.03 -28.75
CA GLU A 59 6.47 1.36 -28.35
C GLU A 59 5.54 1.45 -27.13
N ARG A 60 4.40 0.74 -27.18
CA ARG A 60 3.44 0.69 -26.06
C ARG A 60 4.02 0.00 -24.82
N ALA A 61 4.86 -1.02 -25.02
CA ALA A 61 5.57 -1.67 -23.93
C ALA A 61 6.56 -0.70 -23.25
N ARG A 62 7.23 0.15 -24.03
CA ARG A 62 8.13 1.19 -23.51
C ARG A 62 7.37 2.26 -22.74
N GLU A 63 6.29 2.80 -23.29
CA GLU A 63 5.47 3.81 -22.60
C GLU A 63 4.89 3.30 -21.28
N LEU A 64 4.40 2.06 -21.26
CA LEU A 64 3.91 1.42 -20.04
C LEU A 64 5.04 1.18 -19.04
N SER A 65 6.23 0.78 -19.52
CA SER A 65 7.42 0.61 -18.70
C SER A 65 7.85 1.90 -18.03
N ASP A 66 7.85 3.01 -18.76
CA ASP A 66 8.21 4.34 -18.24
C ASP A 66 7.15 4.82 -17.23
N ALA A 67 5.87 4.67 -17.55
CA ALA A 67 4.77 5.00 -16.65
C ALA A 67 4.83 4.20 -15.32
N LEU A 68 5.18 2.91 -15.39
CA LEU A 68 5.35 2.08 -14.19
C LEU A 68 6.55 2.54 -13.36
N ALA A 69 7.68 2.84 -14.00
CA ALA A 69 8.89 3.28 -13.30
C ALA A 69 8.65 4.63 -12.60
N GLU A 70 8.05 5.60 -13.30
CA GLU A 70 7.65 6.89 -12.74
C GLU A 70 6.71 6.70 -11.53
N GLY A 71 5.69 5.84 -11.68
CA GLY A 71 4.72 5.57 -10.64
C GLY A 71 5.32 4.93 -9.38
N LEU A 72 6.18 3.92 -9.53
CA LEU A 72 6.85 3.26 -8.42
C LEU A 72 7.81 4.21 -7.68
N VAL A 73 8.58 5.02 -8.41
CA VAL A 73 9.47 6.02 -7.84
C VAL A 73 8.67 7.06 -7.04
N ALA A 74 7.59 7.58 -7.63
CA ALA A 74 6.74 8.57 -6.98
C ALA A 74 6.06 8.01 -5.72
N LEU A 75 5.55 6.78 -5.78
CA LEU A 75 4.88 6.14 -4.65
C LEU A 75 5.84 5.83 -3.49
N ALA A 76 7.03 5.29 -3.79
CA ALA A 76 8.05 5.05 -2.78
C ALA A 76 8.55 6.36 -2.14
N GLY A 77 8.72 7.41 -2.95
CA GLY A 77 9.03 8.76 -2.44
C GLY A 77 7.94 9.28 -1.51
N ALA A 78 6.67 9.18 -1.93
CA ALA A 78 5.53 9.58 -1.11
C ALA A 78 5.45 8.79 0.20
N GLN A 79 5.79 7.49 0.20
CA GLN A 79 5.87 6.69 1.44
C GLN A 79 6.96 7.20 2.38
N LEU A 80 8.17 7.46 1.87
CA LEU A 80 9.28 7.99 2.67
C LEU A 80 8.94 9.34 3.30
N ASP A 81 8.31 10.22 2.53
CA ASP A 81 8.03 11.59 2.97
C ASP A 81 6.87 11.62 3.97
N ASN A 82 5.79 10.87 3.70
CA ASN A 82 4.55 10.95 4.48
C ASN A 82 4.47 9.94 5.63
N PHE A 83 5.22 8.84 5.56
CA PHE A 83 5.25 7.75 6.55
C PHE A 83 6.70 7.35 6.86
N PRO A 84 7.50 8.24 7.48
CA PRO A 84 8.93 8.02 7.73
C PRO A 84 9.21 6.90 8.74
N GLU A 85 8.19 6.28 9.31
CA GLU A 85 8.36 5.11 10.18
C GLU A 85 7.83 3.83 9.51
N ASN A 86 7.38 3.91 8.26
CA ASN A 86 6.87 2.76 7.51
C ASN A 86 7.86 1.59 7.52
N LEU A 87 7.38 0.42 7.93
CA LEU A 87 8.24 -0.71 8.25
C LEU A 87 8.48 -1.62 7.05
N PHE A 88 7.45 -1.80 6.22
CA PHE A 88 7.46 -2.80 5.16
C PHE A 88 7.33 -2.17 3.78
N TRP A 89 8.09 -2.71 2.83
CA TRP A 89 8.31 -2.10 1.51
C TRP A 89 7.89 -3.03 0.36
N ASP A 90 6.83 -3.80 0.56
CA ASP A 90 6.30 -4.72 -0.46
C ASP A 90 5.47 -3.97 -1.52
N PHE A 91 5.77 -4.20 -2.79
CA PHE A 91 5.06 -3.57 -3.92
C PHE A 91 4.65 -4.55 -5.03
N ASP A 92 5.00 -5.83 -4.92
CA ASP A 92 4.93 -6.79 -6.03
C ASP A 92 3.51 -6.95 -6.58
N TYR A 93 2.56 -7.28 -5.73
CA TYR A 93 1.16 -7.41 -6.12
C TYR A 93 0.57 -6.07 -6.58
N LEU A 94 0.89 -4.98 -5.88
CA LEU A 94 0.39 -3.64 -6.21
C LEU A 94 0.76 -3.25 -7.63
N ALA A 95 2.03 -3.41 -7.99
CA ALA A 95 2.52 -3.11 -9.34
C ALA A 95 1.82 -3.95 -10.40
N VAL A 96 1.70 -5.27 -10.15
CA VAL A 96 1.03 -6.20 -11.08
C VAL A 96 -0.46 -5.87 -11.23
N ALA A 97 -1.18 -5.62 -10.13
CA ALA A 97 -2.60 -5.36 -10.12
C ALA A 97 -2.92 -4.06 -10.89
N VAL A 98 -2.17 -3.01 -10.62
CA VAL A 98 -2.34 -1.70 -11.27
C VAL A 98 -1.97 -1.74 -12.75
N VAL A 99 -0.92 -2.49 -13.15
CA VAL A 99 -0.60 -2.72 -14.56
C VAL A 99 -1.72 -3.50 -15.26
N ARG A 100 -2.23 -4.58 -14.66
CA ARG A 100 -3.33 -5.38 -15.23
C ARG A 100 -4.59 -4.57 -15.43
N ASP A 101 -4.95 -3.72 -14.46
CA ASP A 101 -6.12 -2.83 -14.59
C ASP A 101 -5.91 -1.80 -15.70
N ALA A 102 -4.75 -1.15 -15.74
CA ALA A 102 -4.42 -0.16 -16.76
C ALA A 102 -4.48 -0.72 -18.19
N LEU A 103 -4.05 -1.97 -18.39
CA LEU A 103 -4.12 -2.64 -19.70
C LEU A 103 -5.56 -2.76 -20.25
N ARG A 104 -6.59 -2.72 -19.40
CA ARG A 104 -8.00 -2.72 -19.84
C ARG A 104 -8.39 -1.44 -20.57
N ALA A 105 -7.64 -0.36 -20.42
CA ALA A 105 -7.84 0.90 -21.13
C ALA A 105 -7.11 0.96 -22.48
N GLU A 106 -6.53 -0.16 -22.91
CA GLU A 106 -5.91 -0.34 -24.21
C GLU A 106 -4.92 0.79 -24.56
N GLU A 107 -5.20 1.61 -25.56
CA GLU A 107 -4.32 2.69 -26.02
C GLU A 107 -4.00 3.70 -24.92
N ARG A 108 -4.88 3.83 -23.91
CA ARG A 108 -4.71 4.72 -22.76
C ARG A 108 -4.02 4.06 -21.57
N ALA A 109 -3.51 2.83 -21.69
CA ALA A 109 -2.94 2.09 -20.57
C ALA A 109 -1.83 2.85 -19.82
N ALA A 110 -0.87 3.46 -20.50
CA ALA A 110 0.18 4.23 -19.85
C ALA A 110 -0.34 5.48 -19.12
N ALA A 111 -1.37 6.14 -19.68
CA ALA A 111 -2.01 7.30 -19.05
C ALA A 111 -2.83 6.91 -17.81
N GLU A 112 -3.61 5.83 -17.89
CA GLU A 112 -4.36 5.29 -16.75
C GLU A 112 -3.42 4.80 -15.64
N LEU A 113 -2.29 4.19 -16.01
CA LEU A 113 -1.26 3.79 -15.06
C LEU A 113 -0.71 4.98 -14.26
N ARG A 114 -0.33 6.06 -14.96
CA ARG A 114 0.12 7.31 -14.32
C ARG A 114 -0.96 7.91 -13.43
N ALA A 115 -2.20 7.98 -13.91
CA ALA A 115 -3.32 8.52 -13.15
C ALA A 115 -3.57 7.70 -11.86
N ARG A 116 -3.44 6.38 -11.94
CA ARG A 116 -3.61 5.48 -10.79
C ARG A 116 -2.51 5.69 -9.73
N PHE A 117 -1.24 5.75 -10.13
CA PHE A 117 -0.15 6.05 -9.21
C PHE A 117 -0.26 7.44 -8.60
N ALA A 118 -0.59 8.46 -9.41
CA ALA A 118 -0.83 9.82 -8.92
C ALA A 118 -1.97 9.85 -7.89
N GLN A 119 -3.02 9.05 -8.06
CA GLN A 119 -4.09 8.91 -7.08
C GLN A 119 -3.60 8.31 -5.77
N MET A 120 -2.79 7.25 -5.82
CA MET A 120 -2.21 6.64 -4.62
C MET A 120 -1.25 7.58 -3.88
N VAL A 121 -0.44 8.36 -4.61
CA VAL A 121 0.44 9.40 -4.04
C VAL A 121 -0.37 10.46 -3.28
N ARG A 122 -1.44 10.99 -3.88
CA ARG A 122 -2.34 11.94 -3.18
C ARG A 122 -2.98 11.36 -1.93
N LEU A 123 -3.27 10.05 -1.93
CA LEU A 123 -3.75 9.37 -0.72
C LEU A 123 -2.66 9.32 0.35
N HIS A 124 -1.40 9.06 -0.01
CA HIS A 124 -0.30 9.07 0.96
C HIS A 124 -0.10 10.47 1.58
N GLU A 125 -0.13 11.50 0.75
CA GLU A 125 -0.09 12.91 1.19
C GLU A 125 -1.25 13.25 2.13
N ARG A 126 -2.45 12.74 1.84
CA ARG A 126 -3.65 13.01 2.63
C ARG A 126 -3.63 12.34 4.01
N TYR A 127 -3.18 11.10 4.09
CA TYR A 127 -3.28 10.30 5.31
C TYR A 127 -2.03 10.34 6.20
N GLY A 128 -0.88 10.78 5.67
CA GLY A 128 0.38 10.80 6.41
C GLY A 128 0.59 12.03 7.30
N ARG A 129 1.85 12.20 7.72
CA ARG A 129 2.26 13.11 8.79
C ARG A 129 2.02 14.61 8.56
N HIS A 130 1.72 15.02 7.34
CA HIS A 130 1.57 16.43 6.98
C HIS A 130 0.12 16.93 7.03
N THR A 131 -0.81 16.11 7.51
CA THR A 131 -2.21 16.48 7.68
C THR A 131 -2.69 16.16 9.11
N PRO A 132 -3.85 16.71 9.53
CA PRO A 132 -4.47 16.34 10.81
C PRO A 132 -4.80 14.85 10.98
N ILE A 133 -4.83 14.06 9.90
CA ILE A 133 -5.02 12.61 9.97
C ILE A 133 -3.80 11.94 10.62
N ASN A 134 -2.58 12.31 10.20
CA ASN A 134 -1.30 11.92 10.80
C ASN A 134 -1.19 10.42 11.14
N PHE A 135 -1.48 9.53 10.20
CA PHE A 135 -1.24 8.09 10.42
C PHE A 135 0.24 7.76 10.29
N ARG A 136 0.73 6.89 11.19
CA ARG A 136 2.14 6.49 11.26
C ARG A 136 2.58 5.60 10.10
N TYR A 137 1.67 4.76 9.61
CA TYR A 137 1.96 3.71 8.64
C TYR A 137 0.91 3.66 7.54
N VAL A 138 1.33 3.23 6.35
CA VAL A 138 0.44 2.99 5.20
C VAL A 138 0.07 1.50 5.04
N HIS A 139 0.38 0.69 6.06
CA HIS A 139 0.18 -0.76 6.04
C HIS A 139 -1.28 -1.15 5.78
N ASP A 140 -2.24 -0.46 6.39
CA ASP A 140 -3.67 -0.78 6.26
C ASP A 140 -4.18 -0.61 4.82
N PHE A 141 -3.69 0.42 4.12
CA PHE A 141 -3.92 0.60 2.68
C PHE A 141 -3.16 -0.45 1.86
N THR A 142 -1.86 -0.59 2.10
CA THR A 142 -0.95 -1.42 1.29
C THR A 142 -1.38 -2.88 1.33
N TYR A 143 -1.59 -3.43 2.52
CA TYR A 143 -1.97 -4.83 2.73
C TYR A 143 -3.48 -5.09 2.68
N GLY A 144 -4.26 -4.07 2.28
CA GLY A 144 -5.68 -4.19 1.93
C GLY A 144 -6.62 -4.37 3.11
N PHE A 145 -6.24 -3.99 4.34
CA PHE A 145 -7.14 -4.00 5.49
C PHE A 145 -8.29 -3.01 5.30
N ASP A 146 -8.00 -1.79 4.83
CA ASP A 146 -9.02 -0.80 4.50
C ASP A 146 -9.95 -1.29 3.38
N TRP A 147 -9.37 -1.93 2.37
CA TRP A 147 -10.12 -2.50 1.24
C TRP A 147 -11.06 -3.62 1.70
N ALA A 148 -10.56 -4.59 2.48
CA ALA A 148 -11.37 -5.69 2.99
C ALA A 148 -12.52 -5.18 3.86
N LYS A 149 -12.25 -4.23 4.76
CA LYS A 149 -13.29 -3.57 5.58
C LYS A 149 -14.33 -2.86 4.72
N TRP A 150 -13.91 -2.17 3.66
CA TRP A 150 -14.82 -1.48 2.74
C TRP A 150 -15.69 -2.46 1.94
N VAL A 151 -15.11 -3.54 1.41
CA VAL A 151 -15.86 -4.60 0.71
C VAL A 151 -16.84 -5.28 1.67
N GLY A 152 -16.42 -5.62 2.88
CA GLY A 152 -17.26 -6.30 3.88
C GLY A 152 -18.51 -5.51 4.30
N ARG A 153 -18.52 -4.18 4.14
CA ARG A 153 -19.70 -3.34 4.39
C ARG A 153 -20.78 -3.46 3.32
N ASP A 154 -20.44 -3.90 2.11
CA ASP A 154 -21.39 -4.15 1.02
C ASP A 154 -20.79 -5.19 0.05
N PRO A 155 -20.73 -6.47 0.47
CA PRO A 155 -20.00 -7.49 -0.27
C PRO A 155 -20.64 -7.76 -1.63
N THR A 156 -21.96 -7.60 -1.77
CA THR A 156 -22.69 -7.85 -3.02
C THR A 156 -22.24 -6.89 -4.12
N THR A 157 -22.16 -5.59 -3.84
CA THR A 157 -21.80 -4.61 -4.89
C THR A 157 -20.30 -4.47 -5.08
N ARG A 158 -19.48 -4.80 -4.07
CA ARG A 158 -18.03 -4.53 -4.05
C ARG A 158 -17.15 -5.77 -4.26
N ALA A 159 -17.72 -6.98 -4.31
CA ALA A 159 -16.97 -8.24 -4.45
C ALA A 159 -15.95 -8.27 -5.60
N ARG A 160 -16.20 -7.51 -6.68
CA ARG A 160 -15.35 -7.51 -7.89
C ARG A 160 -14.34 -6.36 -7.92
N VAL A 161 -14.35 -5.46 -6.93
CA VAL A 161 -13.44 -4.32 -6.89
C VAL A 161 -12.14 -4.75 -6.22
N GLY A 162 -11.02 -4.63 -6.92
CA GLY A 162 -9.69 -4.92 -6.38
C GLY A 162 -9.17 -3.85 -5.40
N PRO A 163 -8.14 -4.18 -4.60
CA PRO A 163 -7.59 -3.30 -3.55
C PRO A 163 -6.93 -2.02 -4.05
N TYR A 164 -6.66 -1.91 -5.35
CA TYR A 164 -6.10 -0.69 -5.95
C TYR A 164 -6.92 -0.22 -7.16
N ASP A 165 -8.15 -0.72 -7.29
CA ASP A 165 -9.05 -0.31 -8.37
C ASP A 165 -9.59 1.10 -8.12
N ARG A 166 -10.02 1.78 -9.20
CA ARG A 166 -10.53 3.15 -9.17
C ARG A 166 -11.62 3.38 -8.12
N ALA A 167 -12.57 2.45 -8.04
CA ALA A 167 -13.72 2.61 -7.15
C ALA A 167 -13.29 2.65 -5.67
N PHE A 168 -12.32 1.83 -5.27
CA PHE A 168 -11.80 1.84 -3.92
C PHE A 168 -10.93 3.08 -3.64
N LEU A 169 -10.05 3.47 -4.56
CA LEU A 169 -9.24 4.68 -4.36
C LEU A 169 -10.09 5.95 -4.26
N GLN A 170 -11.17 6.05 -5.04
CA GLN A 170 -12.15 7.13 -4.92
C GLN A 170 -12.88 7.10 -3.58
N HIS A 171 -13.17 5.91 -3.04
CA HIS A 171 -13.70 5.80 -1.68
C HIS A 171 -12.71 6.32 -0.64
N MET A 172 -11.43 5.96 -0.75
CA MET A 172 -10.39 6.44 0.17
C MET A 172 -10.20 7.96 0.10
N GLU A 173 -10.31 8.57 -1.08
CA GLU A 173 -10.28 10.04 -1.25
C GLU A 173 -11.45 10.69 -0.50
N ARG A 174 -12.68 10.19 -0.66
CA ARG A 174 -13.86 10.69 0.05
C ARG A 174 -13.74 10.49 1.56
N ARG A 175 -13.36 9.29 2.00
CA ARG A 175 -13.17 8.98 3.43
C ARG A 175 -12.13 9.89 4.07
N GLY A 176 -11.06 10.22 3.35
CA GLY A 176 -10.05 11.14 3.85
C GLY A 176 -10.56 12.57 4.00
N ALA A 177 -11.47 13.02 3.12
CA ALA A 177 -12.13 14.32 3.30
C ALA A 177 -13.06 14.32 4.52
N GLU A 178 -13.88 13.27 4.66
CA GLU A 178 -14.76 13.09 5.83
C GLU A 178 -13.97 13.09 7.14
N LEU A 179 -12.82 12.41 7.19
CA LEU A 179 -11.96 12.41 8.37
C LEU A 179 -11.45 13.81 8.73
N LEU A 180 -11.04 14.61 7.74
CA LEU A 180 -10.61 15.98 7.98
C LEU A 180 -11.75 16.85 8.52
N GLU A 181 -12.97 16.65 8.02
CA GLU A 181 -14.17 17.34 8.53
C GLU A 181 -14.46 16.94 9.99
N LEU A 182 -14.42 15.65 10.32
CA LEU A 182 -14.61 15.14 11.69
C LEU A 182 -13.55 15.69 12.65
N ILE A 183 -12.29 15.73 12.22
CA ILE A 183 -11.19 16.29 13.02
C ILE A 183 -11.38 17.78 13.24
N ALA A 184 -11.80 18.52 12.21
CA ALA A 184 -12.08 19.95 12.31
C ALA A 184 -13.27 20.25 13.22
N SER A 185 -14.27 19.37 13.31
CA SER A 185 -15.37 19.50 14.28
C SER A 185 -15.05 18.95 15.68
N ASN A 186 -13.81 18.46 15.89
CA ASN A 186 -13.38 17.83 17.13
C ASN A 186 -14.32 16.71 17.60
N ASP A 187 -14.67 15.82 16.66
CA ASP A 187 -15.51 14.66 16.90
C ASP A 187 -14.95 13.78 18.03
N SER A 188 -15.82 13.07 18.76
CA SER A 188 -15.40 12.24 19.89
C SER A 188 -14.53 11.03 19.50
N GLU A 189 -14.71 10.48 18.30
CA GLU A 189 -13.89 9.39 17.76
C GLU A 189 -12.62 9.94 17.07
N TYR A 190 -12.70 11.15 16.51
CA TYR A 190 -11.59 11.79 15.81
C TYR A 190 -11.32 13.21 16.34
N PRO A 191 -10.85 13.37 17.59
CA PRO A 191 -10.56 14.70 18.12
C PRO A 191 -9.31 15.29 17.47
N THR A 192 -9.15 16.61 17.55
CA THR A 192 -7.89 17.26 17.18
C THR A 192 -6.76 16.74 18.08
N LEU A 193 -5.61 16.39 17.47
CA LEU A 193 -4.45 15.92 18.22
C LEU A 193 -3.89 17.05 19.08
N THR A 194 -3.61 16.75 20.35
CA THR A 194 -3.05 17.72 21.32
C THR A 194 -1.52 17.81 21.26
N ASP A 195 -0.88 16.90 20.52
CA ASP A 195 0.57 16.84 20.30
C ASP A 195 0.88 16.34 18.87
N GLU A 196 2.16 16.24 18.55
CA GLU A 196 2.63 15.81 17.23
C GLU A 196 2.62 14.28 17.03
N ARG A 197 2.14 13.49 18.01
CA ARG A 197 2.17 12.04 17.90
C ARG A 197 1.23 11.56 16.77
N PRO A 198 1.62 10.50 16.06
CA PRO A 198 0.74 9.88 15.08
C PRO A 198 -0.56 9.39 15.72
N ARG A 199 -1.67 9.52 15.00
CA ARG A 199 -2.98 9.03 15.43
C ARG A 199 -2.99 7.50 15.48
N ASN A 200 -3.59 6.93 16.52
CA ASN A 200 -3.82 5.49 16.67
C ASN A 200 -5.31 5.19 16.94
N PRO A 201 -6.10 4.88 15.90
CA PRO A 201 -7.51 4.51 16.07
C PRO A 201 -7.72 3.06 16.54
N PHE A 202 -6.67 2.35 16.94
CA PHE A 202 -6.73 0.93 17.31
C PHE A 202 -6.53 0.72 18.81
N GLY A 203 -7.23 -0.26 19.37
CA GLY A 203 -7.05 -0.71 20.77
C GLY A 203 -5.78 -1.54 21.02
N PHE A 204 -4.73 -1.35 20.22
CA PHE A 204 -3.43 -2.03 20.38
C PHE A 204 -2.29 -1.10 19.95
N SER A 205 -1.08 -1.38 20.44
CA SER A 205 0.09 -0.55 20.20
C SER A 205 0.45 -0.49 18.71
N ARG A 206 0.80 0.73 18.27
CA ARG A 206 1.36 1.03 16.94
C ARG A 206 2.80 1.53 17.06
N GLU A 207 3.52 1.13 18.11
CA GLU A 207 4.97 1.33 18.15
C GLU A 207 5.68 0.39 17.16
N PRO A 208 6.88 0.74 16.65
CA PRO A 208 7.52 0.01 15.55
C PRO A 208 7.72 -1.49 15.81
N ASP A 209 8.17 -1.86 17.02
CA ASP A 209 8.41 -3.26 17.38
C ASP A 209 7.09 -4.05 17.55
N PRO A 210 6.10 -3.58 18.33
CA PRO A 210 4.74 -4.14 18.34
C PRO A 210 4.10 -4.28 16.97
N GLU A 211 4.17 -3.24 16.14
CA GLU A 211 3.60 -3.23 14.78
C GLU A 211 4.26 -4.30 13.91
N ALA A 212 5.59 -4.40 13.95
CA ALA A 212 6.34 -5.40 13.22
C ALA A 212 5.99 -6.82 13.67
N LEU A 213 5.91 -7.04 14.98
CA LEU A 213 5.56 -8.33 15.58
C LEU A 213 4.15 -8.76 15.16
N LEU A 214 3.17 -7.85 15.27
CA LEU A 214 1.78 -8.12 14.90
C LEU A 214 1.64 -8.49 13.43
N HIS A 215 2.16 -7.67 12.51
CA HIS A 215 1.99 -7.92 11.08
C HIS A 215 2.74 -9.15 10.60
N THR A 216 3.94 -9.41 11.15
CA THR A 216 4.67 -10.64 10.84
C THR A 216 3.89 -11.87 11.30
N ALA A 217 3.26 -11.81 12.48
CA ALA A 217 2.42 -12.91 12.98
C ALA A 217 1.15 -13.09 12.14
N LEU A 218 0.51 -12.01 11.67
CA LEU A 218 -0.64 -12.08 10.77
C LEU A 218 -0.25 -12.69 9.42
N ALA A 219 0.85 -12.25 8.83
CA ALA A 219 1.33 -12.76 7.54
C ALA A 219 1.68 -14.24 7.61
N ARG A 220 2.34 -14.68 8.70
CA ARG A 220 2.67 -16.10 8.92
C ARG A 220 1.42 -16.99 8.93
N ASP A 221 0.32 -16.47 9.46
CA ASP A 221 -0.92 -17.22 9.64
C ASP A 221 -1.92 -17.03 8.49
N GLY A 222 -1.51 -16.34 7.42
CA GLY A 222 -2.38 -16.07 6.26
C GLY A 222 -3.52 -15.10 6.58
N LEU A 223 -3.36 -14.26 7.60
CA LEU A 223 -4.38 -13.30 8.09
C LEU A 223 -4.13 -11.88 7.56
N VAL A 224 -3.64 -11.78 6.32
CA VAL A 224 -3.42 -10.51 5.62
C VAL A 224 -4.28 -10.51 4.36
N PRO A 225 -5.14 -9.50 4.15
CA PRO A 225 -6.06 -9.47 3.01
C PRO A 225 -5.38 -9.55 1.65
N VAL A 226 -4.21 -8.92 1.53
CA VAL A 226 -3.42 -8.88 0.31
C VAL A 226 -1.97 -9.23 0.65
N GLU A 227 -1.50 -10.38 0.16
CA GLU A 227 -0.09 -10.79 0.26
C GLU A 227 0.78 -9.99 -0.72
N VAL A 228 1.00 -8.70 -0.45
CA VAL A 228 1.58 -7.74 -1.41
C VAL A 228 2.97 -8.16 -1.92
N TRP A 229 3.71 -8.96 -1.15
CA TRP A 229 5.03 -9.51 -1.53
C TRP A 229 4.98 -10.56 -2.66
N ARG A 230 3.79 -10.93 -3.14
CA ARG A 230 3.57 -11.92 -4.20
C ARG A 230 2.94 -11.33 -5.44
N VAL A 231 3.57 -11.55 -6.60
CA VAL A 231 3.02 -11.17 -7.91
C VAL A 231 1.72 -11.89 -8.27
N ASP A 232 1.49 -13.06 -7.68
CA ASP A 232 0.35 -13.94 -7.92
C ASP A 232 -0.63 -13.97 -6.74
N ALA A 233 -0.54 -13.00 -5.83
CA ALA A 233 -1.43 -12.91 -4.69
C ALA A 233 -2.90 -12.94 -5.13
N ARG A 234 -3.75 -13.49 -4.26
CA ARG A 234 -5.19 -13.54 -4.44
C ARG A 234 -5.83 -12.78 -3.28
N PRO A 235 -6.13 -11.49 -3.46
CA PRO A 235 -6.82 -10.71 -2.43
C PRO A 235 -8.10 -11.40 -1.99
N ASP A 236 -8.30 -11.52 -0.68
CA ASP A 236 -9.53 -12.07 -0.11
C ASP A 236 -10.08 -11.11 0.94
N PRO A 237 -11.24 -10.47 0.69
CA PRO A 237 -11.86 -9.56 1.64
C PRO A 237 -12.80 -10.26 2.62
N THR A 238 -12.98 -11.59 2.52
CA THR A 238 -14.03 -12.33 3.21
C THR A 238 -13.83 -12.41 4.73
N PRO A 239 -12.62 -12.68 5.26
CA PRO A 239 -12.41 -12.71 6.71
C PRO A 239 -12.65 -11.35 7.38
N ASP A 240 -13.12 -11.36 8.63
CA ASP A 240 -13.13 -10.16 9.47
C ASP A 240 -11.72 -9.87 10.00
N TYR A 241 -10.90 -9.27 9.15
CA TYR A 241 -9.53 -8.93 9.49
C TYR A 241 -9.42 -7.93 10.65
N THR A 242 -10.46 -7.14 10.92
CA THR A 242 -10.47 -6.24 12.08
C THR A 242 -10.52 -7.05 13.38
N ALA A 243 -11.46 -7.99 13.48
CA ALA A 243 -11.57 -8.88 14.63
C ALA A 243 -10.34 -9.79 14.77
N LEU A 244 -9.86 -10.36 13.66
CA LEU A 244 -8.69 -11.24 13.64
C LEU A 244 -7.41 -10.51 14.08
N ARG A 245 -7.18 -9.28 13.60
CA ARG A 245 -6.04 -8.45 14.00
C ARG A 245 -6.11 -8.07 15.47
N ALA A 246 -7.28 -7.68 15.98
CA ALA A 246 -7.46 -7.36 17.39
C ALA A 246 -7.25 -8.59 18.30
N ALA A 247 -7.76 -9.76 17.90
CA ALA A 247 -7.55 -11.01 18.62
C ALA A 247 -6.07 -11.40 18.64
N ARG A 248 -5.37 -11.24 17.52
CA ARG A 248 -3.92 -11.49 17.43
C ARG A 248 -3.13 -10.53 18.31
N ALA A 249 -3.47 -9.25 18.31
CA ALA A 249 -2.81 -8.26 19.16
C ALA A 249 -2.96 -8.61 20.65
N ARG A 250 -4.16 -9.02 21.10
CA ARG A 250 -4.37 -9.52 22.47
C ARG A 250 -3.52 -10.75 22.78
N ALA A 251 -3.49 -11.74 21.88
CA ALA A 251 -2.70 -12.95 22.08
C ALA A 251 -1.18 -12.69 22.19
N LEU A 252 -0.70 -11.60 21.57
CA LEU A 252 0.69 -11.15 21.63
C LEU A 252 0.98 -10.19 22.79
N GLY A 253 -0.01 -9.85 23.62
CA GLY A 253 0.14 -8.89 24.72
C GLY A 253 0.32 -7.44 24.24
N LEU A 254 -0.21 -7.09 23.06
CA LEU A 254 -0.06 -5.76 22.44
C LEU A 254 -1.29 -4.85 22.61
N ALA A 255 -2.34 -5.34 23.26
CA ALA A 255 -3.55 -4.56 23.51
C ALA A 255 -3.24 -3.36 24.43
N LEU A 256 -3.89 -2.24 24.15
CA LEU A 256 -3.81 -1.03 24.96
C LEU A 256 -4.97 -1.03 25.98
N ASP A 257 -4.73 -0.40 27.13
CA ASP A 257 -5.80 -0.10 28.08
C ASP A 257 -6.76 0.94 27.47
N ASP A 258 -8.04 0.93 27.89
CA ASP A 258 -9.16 1.69 27.29
C ASP A 258 -8.98 3.23 27.24
N GLY A 259 -7.86 3.77 27.74
CA GLY A 259 -7.51 5.20 27.71
C GLY A 259 -6.33 5.59 26.80
N ALA A 260 -5.71 4.65 26.07
CA ALA A 260 -4.49 4.90 25.28
C ALA A 260 -4.69 4.95 23.75
N ALA A 261 -5.92 4.81 23.26
CA ALA A 261 -6.27 5.01 21.84
C ALA A 261 -6.78 6.46 21.62
N CYS A 262 -6.29 7.13 20.55
CA CYS A 262 -6.63 8.52 20.15
C CYS A 262 -6.38 8.72 18.65
#